data_AF-A0A7X8UA62-F1
#
_entry.id   AF-A0A7X8UA62-F1
#
_cell.length_a   1.000
_cell.length_b   1.000
_cell.length_c   1.000
_cell.angle_alpha   90.00
_cell.angle_beta   90.00
_cell.angle_gamma   90.00
#
_symmetry.space_group_name_H-M   'P 1'
#
loop_
_entity.id
_entity.type
_entity.pdbx_description
1 polymer ?
#
loop_
_entity_poly.entity_id
_entity_poly.type
_entity_poly.pdbx_seq_one_letter_code
_entity_poly.pdbx_strand_id
1 'polypeptide(L)'
;MLTVSDDPKRILMISPFKHSQRGNSITSLRLQTGLEKRGFVIDLVSLEDRDALIKVQTKLAENSYALIHAFHARHWGILLQKLPPLRELPIILTTTGTDL
;
A
#
# COMPACT_ATOMS: atom_id res chain seq x y z
N MET A 1 4.61 -6.43 -27.18
CA MET A 1 4.46 -4.97 -27.06
C MET A 1 3.55 -4.74 -25.86
N LEU A 2 4.11 -4.38 -24.69
CA LEU A 2 3.31 -4.11 -23.50
C LEU A 2 2.64 -2.76 -23.70
N THR A 3 1.35 -2.75 -23.96
CA THR A 3 0.54 -1.53 -24.01
C THR A 3 0.57 -0.89 -22.63
N VAL A 4 1.26 0.24 -22.51
CA VAL A 4 1.15 1.10 -21.33
C VAL A 4 -0.25 1.70 -21.41
N SER A 5 -1.16 1.19 -20.58
CA SER A 5 -2.49 1.77 -20.41
C SER A 5 -2.34 3.25 -20.04
N ASP A 6 -3.10 4.12 -20.70
CA ASP A 6 -3.21 5.57 -20.44
C ASP A 6 -3.89 5.89 -19.09
N ASP A 7 -4.29 4.87 -18.33
CA ASP A 7 -4.81 5.05 -16.98
C ASP A 7 -3.65 5.45 -16.03
N PRO A 8 -3.80 6.51 -15.22
CA PRO A 8 -2.79 6.83 -14.21
C PRO A 8 -2.60 5.61 -13.32
N LYS A 9 -1.41 4.99 -13.42
CA LYS A 9 -1.11 3.70 -12.79
C LYS A 9 -1.40 3.78 -11.29
N ARG A 10 -2.53 3.22 -10.89
CA ARG A 10 -3.00 3.25 -9.52
C ARG A 10 -2.09 2.39 -8.64
N ILE A 11 -1.69 2.91 -7.49
CA ILE A 11 -0.81 2.24 -6.54
C ILE A 11 -1.57 2.02 -5.23
N LEU A 12 -1.55 0.79 -4.74
CA LEU A 12 -2.05 0.46 -3.40
C LEU A 12 -0.90 0.56 -2.40
N MET A 13 -0.94 1.57 -1.53
CA MET A 13 -0.03 1.72 -0.41
C MET A 13 -0.63 1.08 0.84
N ILE A 14 0.16 0.26 1.55
CA ILE A 14 -0.27 -0.43 2.77
C ILE A 14 0.71 -0.14 3.91
N SER A 15 0.28 0.67 4.88
CA SER A 15 1.08 1.07 6.04
C SER A 15 0.64 0.33 7.30
N PRO A 16 1.56 -0.09 8.20
CA PRO A 16 1.18 -0.70 9.46
C PRO A 16 0.48 0.28 10.41
N PHE A 17 0.84 1.58 10.38
CA PHE A 17 0.39 2.57 11.37
C PHE A 17 0.09 3.92 10.70
N LYS A 18 -0.97 4.60 11.17
CA LYS A 18 -1.42 5.94 10.74
C LYS A 18 -1.76 6.86 11.93
N HIS A 19 -2.26 6.33 13.04
CA HIS A 19 -2.80 7.08 14.19
C HIS A 19 -1.73 7.44 15.21
N SER A 20 -0.68 6.62 15.36
CA SER A 20 0.51 7.04 16.09
C SER A 20 1.40 7.90 15.16
N GLN A 21 1.77 9.12 15.57
CA GLN A 21 2.78 9.95 14.87
C GLN A 21 4.17 9.30 14.99
N ARG A 22 4.36 8.14 14.37
CA ARG A 22 5.63 7.42 14.29
C ARG A 22 6.26 7.63 12.91
N GLY A 23 7.55 7.29 12.75
CA GLY A 23 8.28 7.51 11.49
C GLY A 23 7.58 6.89 10.28
N ASN A 24 6.86 5.79 10.48
CA ASN A 24 6.11 5.07 9.47
C ASN A 24 4.94 5.87 8.85
N SER A 25 4.09 6.51 9.67
CA SER A 25 2.92 7.24 9.18
C SER A 25 3.31 8.50 8.41
N ILE A 26 4.34 9.21 8.90
CA ILE A 26 4.93 10.37 8.21
C ILE A 26 5.54 9.96 6.87
N THR A 27 6.27 8.84 6.83
CA THR A 27 6.90 8.35 5.60
C THR A 27 5.86 7.97 4.55
N SER A 28 4.82 7.22 4.92
CA SER A 28 3.75 6.85 3.99
C SER A 28 3.01 8.06 3.43
N LEU A 29 2.75 9.08 4.27
CA LEU A 29 2.05 10.30 3.83
C LEU A 29 2.93 11.14 2.89
N ARG A 30 4.21 11.31 3.21
CA ARG A 30 5.16 12.04 2.34
C ARG A 30 5.28 11.37 0.97
N LEU A 31 5.33 10.04 0.93
CA LEU A 31 5.38 9.28 -0.31
C LEU A 31 4.08 9.41 -1.09
N GLN A 32 2.92 9.27 -0.44
CA GLN A 32 1.62 9.50 -1.08
C GLN A 32 1.57 10.88 -1.73
N THR A 33 1.80 11.96 -0.97
CA THR A 33 1.77 13.33 -1.49
C THR A 33 2.78 13.54 -2.62
N GLY A 34 3.98 12.96 -2.51
CA GLY A 34 5.01 13.05 -3.54
C GLY A 34 4.62 12.36 -4.84
N LEU A 35 3.96 11.21 -4.77
CA LEU A 35 3.51 10.45 -5.94
C LEU A 35 2.26 11.07 -6.58
N GLU A 36 1.31 11.52 -5.77
CA GLU A 36 0.11 12.23 -6.27
C GLU A 36 0.50 13.50 -7.05
N LYS A 37 1.47 14.28 -6.55
CA LYS A 37 2.03 15.44 -7.27
C LYS A 37 2.70 15.09 -8.60
N ARG A 38 3.03 13.82 -8.83
CA ARG A 38 3.63 13.29 -10.07
C ARG A 38 2.60 12.62 -10.98
N GLY A 39 1.30 12.69 -10.66
CA GLY A 39 0.21 12.17 -11.47
C GLY A 39 -0.19 10.72 -11.19
N PHE A 40 0.34 10.10 -10.12
CA PHE A 40 -0.11 8.77 -9.70
C PHE A 40 -1.40 8.86 -8.88
N VAL A 41 -2.29 7.89 -9.06
CA VAL A 41 -3.45 7.71 -8.18
C VAL A 41 -3.06 6.77 -7.05
N ILE A 42 -3.15 7.24 -5.81
CA ILE A 42 -2.71 6.50 -4.64
C ILE A 42 -3.89 6.14 -3.76
N ASP A 43 -4.01 4.86 -3.43
CA ASP A 43 -4.89 4.40 -2.35
C ASP A 43 -4.04 3.99 -1.15
N LEU A 44 -4.23 4.63 0.00
CA LEU A 44 -3.53 4.30 1.23
C LEU A 44 -4.44 3.58 2.23
N VAL A 45 -4.08 2.36 2.61
CA VAL A 45 -4.73 1.60 3.69
C VAL A 45 -3.80 1.49 4.91
N SER A 46 -4.33 1.82 6.08
CA SER A 46 -3.66 1.60 7.37
C SER A 46 -4.10 0.29 7.99
N LEU A 47 -3.16 -0.56 8.42
CA LEU A 47 -3.46 -1.81 9.10
C LEU A 47 -3.89 -1.64 10.57
N GLU A 48 -3.79 -0.44 11.13
CA GLU A 48 -4.39 -0.10 12.43
C GLU A 48 -5.92 -0.02 12.40
N ASP A 49 -6.50 0.18 11.22
CA ASP A 49 -7.95 0.29 11.10
C ASP A 49 -8.61 -1.07 11.39
N ARG A 50 -9.68 -1.09 12.21
CA ARG A 50 -10.37 -2.34 12.60
C ARG A 50 -10.85 -3.17 11.40
N ASP A 51 -11.15 -2.50 10.30
CA ASP A 51 -11.65 -3.05 9.04
C ASP A 51 -10.59 -3.11 7.93
N ALA A 52 -9.29 -2.98 8.26
CA ALA A 52 -8.22 -2.89 7.27
C ALA A 52 -8.22 -4.03 6.25
N LEU A 53 -8.46 -5.28 6.68
CA LEU A 53 -8.52 -6.43 5.76
C LEU A 53 -9.65 -6.30 4.75
N ILE A 54 -10.83 -5.86 5.19
CA ILE A 54 -11.99 -5.65 4.33
C ILE A 54 -11.68 -4.52 3.34
N LYS A 55 -11.11 -3.41 3.81
CA LYS A 55 -10.68 -2.29 2.96
C LYS A 55 -9.70 -2.72 1.86
N VAL A 56 -8.71 -3.54 2.19
CA VAL A 56 -7.77 -4.07 1.19
C VAL A 56 -8.51 -4.93 0.17
N GLN A 57 -9.37 -5.86 0.61
CA GLN A 57 -10.14 -6.71 -0.30
C GLN A 57 -11.06 -5.91 -1.23
N THR A 58 -11.85 -4.98 -0.67
CA THR A 58 -12.76 -4.12 -1.43
C THR A 58 -11.98 -3.32 -2.46
N LYS A 59 -10.86 -2.71 -2.07
CA LYS A 59 -10.01 -1.96 -3.01
C LYS A 59 -9.50 -2.82 -4.16
N LEU A 60 -8.98 -4.03 -3.86
CA LEU A 60 -8.53 -4.98 -4.88
C LEU A 60 -9.65 -5.45 -5.81
N ALA A 61 -10.89 -5.53 -5.32
CA ALA A 61 -12.04 -5.94 -6.13
C ALA A 61 -12.56 -4.80 -7.02
N GLU A 62 -12.51 -3.56 -6.54
CA GLU A 62 -13.05 -2.38 -7.22
C GLU A 62 -12.05 -1.73 -8.18
N ASN A 63 -10.76 -1.99 -8.01
CA ASN A 63 -9.70 -1.29 -8.75
C ASN A 63 -8.64 -2.25 -9.28
N SER A 64 -8.09 -1.90 -10.45
CA SER A 64 -6.85 -2.50 -10.95
C SER A 64 -5.65 -1.70 -10.45
N TYR A 65 -4.66 -2.40 -9.87
CA TYR A 65 -3.44 -1.78 -9.35
C TYR A 65 -2.23 -2.20 -10.18
N ALA A 66 -1.35 -1.25 -10.46
CA ALA A 66 -0.10 -1.53 -11.16
C ALA A 66 0.98 -2.13 -10.24
N LEU A 67 0.94 -1.78 -8.95
CA LEU A 67 1.82 -2.30 -7.92
C LEU A 67 1.24 -2.09 -6.51
N ILE A 68 1.77 -2.85 -5.56
CA ILE A 68 1.57 -2.64 -4.13
C ILE A 68 2.85 -2.05 -3.55
N HIS A 69 2.74 -0.94 -2.81
CA HIS A 69 3.82 -0.40 -2.00
C HIS A 69 3.54 -0.69 -0.53
N ALA A 70 4.17 -1.76 -0.03
CA ALA A 70 4.02 -2.21 1.34
C ALA A 70 5.09 -1.57 2.25
N PHE A 71 4.70 -1.22 3.47
CA PHE A 71 5.61 -0.78 4.52
C PHE A 71 5.71 -1.86 5.60
N HIS A 72 6.91 -2.03 6.16
CA HIS A 72 7.17 -2.91 7.31
C HIS A 72 6.99 -4.42 7.04
N ALA A 73 8.11 -5.12 6.81
CA ALA A 73 8.14 -6.53 6.38
C ALA A 73 7.28 -7.50 7.23
N ARG A 74 7.30 -7.37 8.56
CA ARG A 74 6.49 -8.24 9.46
C ARG A 74 4.99 -8.15 9.17
N HIS A 75 4.44 -6.94 9.14
CA HIS A 75 3.01 -6.72 8.94
C HIS A 75 2.59 -7.12 7.52
N TRP A 76 3.45 -6.85 6.54
CA TRP A 76 3.28 -7.33 5.17
C TRP A 76 3.22 -8.87 5.10
N GLY A 77 4.16 -9.59 5.73
CA GLY A 77 4.17 -11.04 5.74
C GLY A 77 2.91 -11.66 6.36
N ILE A 78 2.39 -11.07 7.44
CA ILE A 78 1.12 -11.49 8.06
C ILE A 78 -0.04 -11.24 7.09
N LEU A 79 -0.06 -10.09 6.41
CA LEU A 79 -1.10 -9.76 5.45
C LEU A 79 -1.11 -10.71 4.25
N LEU A 80 0.06 -11.07 3.72
CA LEU A 80 0.21 -12.04 2.61
C LEU A 80 -0.28 -13.45 2.95
N GLN A 81 -0.32 -13.83 4.23
CA GLN A 81 -0.91 -15.11 4.66
C GLN A 81 -2.44 -15.03 4.67
N LYS A 82 -2.99 -13.87 5.02
CA LYS A 82 -4.44 -13.65 5.12
C LYS A 82 -5.09 -13.33 3.77
N LEU A 83 -4.35 -12.74 2.84
CA LEU A 83 -4.82 -12.28 1.53
C LEU A 83 -3.89 -12.76 0.41
N PRO A 84 -3.99 -14.04 -0.02
CA PRO A 84 -3.17 -14.60 -1.09
C PRO A 84 -3.14 -13.81 -2.42
N PRO A 85 -4.24 -13.19 -2.89
CA PRO A 85 -4.24 -12.44 -4.16
C PRO A 85 -3.23 -11.29 -4.23
N LEU A 86 -2.79 -10.77 -3.08
CA LEU A 86 -1.74 -9.74 -3.01
C LEU A 86 -0.41 -10.20 -3.62
N ARG A 87 -0.19 -11.50 -3.79
CA ARG A 87 1.04 -12.07 -4.38
C ARG A 87 1.08 -11.94 -5.90
N GLU A 88 -0.04 -11.63 -6.54
CA GLU A 88 -0.16 -11.55 -8.00
C GLU A 88 0.30 -10.20 -8.55
N LEU A 89 0.46 -9.21 -7.68
CA LEU A 89 0.87 -7.85 -8.06
C LEU A 89 2.37 -7.62 -7.80
N PRO A 90 3.05 -6.80 -8.63
CA PRO A 90 4.39 -6.33 -8.32
C PRO A 90 4.43 -5.61 -6.97
N ILE A 91 5.48 -5.87 -6.17
CA ILE A 91 5.59 -5.33 -4.81
C ILE A 91 6.86 -4.50 -4.68
N ILE A 92 6.70 -3.29 -4.14
CA ILE A 92 7.79 -2.51 -3.53
C ILE A 92 7.62 -2.63 -2.02
N LEU A 93 8.61 -3.19 -1.34
CA LEU A 93 8.62 -3.29 0.11
C LEU A 93 9.61 -2.27 0.69
N THR A 94 9.11 -1.28 1.42
CA THR A 94 9.96 -0.39 2.22
C THR A 94 10.08 -0.93 3.63
N THR A 95 11.26 -1.47 3.95
CA THR A 95 11.61 -1.91 5.30
C THR A 95 12.04 -0.71 6.12
N THR A 96 11.15 -0.26 6.98
CA THR A 96 11.43 0.75 8.00
C THR A 96 11.95 0.09 9.27
N GLY A 97 12.61 0.88 10.13
CA GLY A 97 12.99 0.42 11.47
C GLY A 97 11.76 0.05 12.30
N THR A 98 11.93 -0.83 13.28
CA THR A 98 10.94 -1.02 14.33
C THR A 98 10.93 0.25 15.19
N ASP A 99 9.84 1.01 15.17
CA ASP A 99 9.56 2.03 16.18
C ASP A 99 9.36 1.29 17.52
N LEU A 100 10.46 0.98 18.21
CA LEU A 100 10.48 0.46 19.59
C LEU A 100 9.98 1.53 20.55
#